data_AF-A0A7C4K291-F1
#
_entry.id   AF-A0A7C4K291-F1
#
_cell.length_a   1.000
_cell.length_b   1.000
_cell.length_c   1.000
_cell.angle_alpha   90.00
_cell.angle_beta   90.00
_cell.angle_gamma   90.00
#
_symmetry.space_group_name_H-M   'P 1'
#
loop_
_entity.id
_entity.type
_entity.pdbx_description
1 polymer ?
#
loop_
_entity_poly.entity_id
_entity_poly.type
_entity_poly.pdbx_seq_one_letter_code
_entity_poly.pdbx_strand_id
1 'polypeptide(L)' 'MEAKITLLDLKDVRFVLDANGKQAAVQVSIKDWKTLPEYLEEIEDRAAVKARIARLRKWPEKSGALDWQDVQSQW' A
#
# COMPACT_ATOMS: atom_id res chain seq x y z
N MET A 1 -8.84 -14.43 -3.74
CA MET A 1 -7.64 -13.97 -3.03
C MET A 1 -6.81 -13.21 -4.04
N GLU A 2 -6.80 -11.89 -3.97
CA GLU A 2 -5.84 -11.11 -4.77
C GLU A 2 -4.42 -11.44 -4.29
N ALA A 3 -3.51 -11.61 -5.25
CA ALA A 3 -2.13 -11.91 -4.94
C ALA A 3 -1.49 -10.68 -4.30
N LYS A 4 -1.00 -10.83 -3.07
CA LYS A 4 -0.31 -9.78 -2.35
C LYS A 4 1.03 -9.50 -3.02
N ILE A 5 1.21 -8.28 -3.52
CA ILE A 5 2.46 -7.86 -4.15
C ILE A 5 3.49 -7.58 -3.05
N THR A 6 4.74 -7.97 -3.27
CA THR A 6 5.85 -7.68 -2.36
C THR A 6 7.07 -7.17 -3.12
N LEU A 7 7.96 -6.43 -2.46
CA LEU A 7 9.23 -6.01 -3.08
C LEU A 7 10.12 -7.19 -3.50
N LEU A 8 9.87 -8.40 -2.97
CA LEU A 8 10.58 -9.63 -3.38
C LEU A 8 10.18 -10.10 -4.80
N ASP A 9 9.11 -9.52 -5.34
CA ASP A 9 8.63 -9.79 -6.70
C ASP A 9 9.40 -8.99 -7.76
N LEU A 10 10.17 -7.96 -7.37
CA LEU A 10 11.05 -7.21 -8.26
C LEU A 10 12.32 -8.03 -8.54
N LYS A 11 12.39 -8.65 -9.72
CA LYS A 11 13.50 -9.56 -10.06
C LYS A 11 14.71 -8.86 -10.66
N ASP A 12 14.53 -7.68 -11.24
CA ASP A 12 15.59 -6.94 -11.92
C ASP A 12 15.75 -5.52 -11.35
N VAL A 13 16.49 -5.40 -10.25
CA VAL A 13 16.83 -4.11 -9.62
C VAL A 13 18.32 -3.83 -9.81
N ARG A 14 18.65 -2.67 -10.38
CA ARG A 14 20.04 -2.21 -10.57
C ARG A 14 20.24 -0.84 -9.96
N PHE A 15 21.39 -0.63 -9.32
CA PHE A 15 21.76 0.67 -8.77
C PHE A 15 22.68 1.40 -9.75
N VAL A 16 22.33 2.65 -10.06
CA VAL A 16 23.13 3.53 -10.91
C VAL A 16 23.93 4.46 -10.00
N LEU A 17 25.25 4.51 -10.22
CA LEU A 17 26.16 5.37 -9.48
C LEU A 17 26.43 6.67 -10.27
N ASP A 18 26.63 7.77 -9.57
CA ASP A 18 27.16 9.01 -10.14
C ASP A 18 28.68 8.92 -10.37
N ALA A 19 29.25 10.02 -10.89
CA ALA A 19 30.69 10.14 -11.14
C ALA A 19 31.56 10.01 -9.88
N ASN A 20 30.99 10.17 -8.68
CA ASN A 20 31.68 10.03 -7.40
C ASN A 20 31.48 8.64 -6.77
N GLY A 21 30.83 7.72 -7.50
CA GLY A 21 30.51 6.38 -6.99
C GLY A 21 29.35 6.36 -5.99
N LYS A 22 28.61 7.46 -5.83
CA LYS A 22 27.44 7.52 -4.96
C LYS A 22 26.21 7.06 -5.72
N GLN A 23 25.35 6.28 -5.07
CA GLN A 23 24.07 5.86 -5.66
C GLN A 23 23.22 7.08 -6.01
N ALA A 24 22.89 7.22 -7.29
CA ALA A 24 22.16 8.34 -7.87
C ALA A 24 20.75 7.95 -8.32
N ALA A 25 20.57 6.69 -8.76
CA ALA A 25 19.27 6.19 -9.18
C ALA A 25 19.15 4.68 -8.99
N VAL A 26 17.91 4.20 -9.09
CA VAL A 26 17.58 2.78 -9.19
C VAL A 26 16.92 2.56 -10.54
N GLN A 27 17.43 1.61 -11.30
CA GLN A 27 16.83 1.15 -12.54
C GLN A 27 16.11 -0.17 -12.29
N VAL A 28 14.89 -0.25 -12.78
CA VAL A 28 14.06 -1.46 -12.73
C VAL A 28 13.53 -1.79 -14.12
N SER A 29 13.07 -3.01 -14.33
CA SER A 29 12.34 -3.36 -15.55
C SER A 29 11.03 -2.56 -15.65
N ILE A 30 10.53 -2.32 -16.87
CA ILE A 30 9.23 -1.63 -17.03
C ILE A 30 8.07 -2.42 -16.43
N LYS A 31 8.21 -3.74 -16.34
CA LYS A 31 7.23 -4.61 -15.67
C LYS A 31 7.24 -4.35 -14.17
N ASP A 32 8.41 -4.37 -13.56
CA ASP A 32 8.59 -4.11 -12.12
C ASP A 32 8.17 -2.69 -11.74
N TRP A 33 8.43 -1.71 -12.62
CA TRP A 33 7.95 -0.33 -12.44
C TRP A 33 6.43 -0.24 -12.33
N LYS A 34 5.68 -1.01 -13.13
CA LYS A 34 4.21 -1.00 -13.09
C LYS A 34 3.65 -1.60 -11.81
N THR A 35 4.37 -2.53 -11.22
CA THR A 35 4.01 -3.20 -9.96
C THR A 35 4.26 -2.34 -8.72
N LEU A 36 5.20 -1.37 -8.80
CA LEU A 36 5.58 -0.54 -7.66
C LEU A 36 4.46 0.38 -7.15
N PRO A 37 3.71 1.12 -8.00
CA PRO A 37 2.57 1.92 -7.56
C PRO A 37 1.51 1.08 -6.84
N GLU A 38 1.13 -0.07 -7.40
CA GLU A 38 0.14 -0.98 -6.81
C GLU A 38 0.59 -1.45 -5.41
N TYR A 39 1.87 -1.77 -5.25
CA TYR A 39 2.44 -2.12 -3.95
C TYR A 39 2.40 -0.97 -2.93
N LEU A 40 2.68 0.26 -3.37
CA LEU A 40 2.62 1.45 -2.51
C LEU A 40 1.19 1.74 -2.07
N GLU A 41 0.23 1.67 -2.99
CA GLU A 41 -1.20 1.79 -2.70
C GLU A 41 -1.65 0.74 -1.67
N GLU A 42 -1.22 -0.53 -1.81
CA GLU A 42 -1.56 -1.58 -0.84
C GLU A 42 -1.01 -1.27 0.58
N ILE A 43 0.17 -0.67 0.68
CA ILE A 43 0.75 -0.25 1.97
C ILE A 43 -0.05 0.90 2.56
N GLU A 44 -0.37 1.91 1.76
CA GLU A 44 -1.13 3.09 2.19
C GLU A 44 -2.54 2.71 2.64
N ASP A 45 -3.23 1.87 1.87
CA ASP A 45 -4.55 1.34 2.21
C ASP A 45 -4.51 0.55 3.51
N ARG A 46 -3.51 -0.32 3.68
CA ARG A 46 -3.33 -1.07 4.91
C ARG A 46 -3.08 -0.14 6.10
N ALA A 47 -2.32 0.94 5.93
CA ALA A 47 -2.10 1.93 6.97
C ALA A 47 -3.40 2.69 7.30
N ALA A 48 -4.16 3.08 6.28
CA ALA A 48 -5.45 3.75 6.43
C ALA A 48 -6.47 2.85 7.16
N VAL A 49 -6.57 1.57 6.80
CA VAL A 49 -7.41 0.58 7.47
C VAL A 49 -6.99 0.40 8.93
N LYS A 50 -5.68 0.26 9.21
CA LYS A 50 -5.18 0.16 10.60
C LYS A 50 -5.55 1.39 11.43
N ALA A 51 -5.41 2.59 10.86
CA ALA A 51 -5.78 3.84 11.52
C ALA A 51 -7.30 3.89 11.81
N ARG A 52 -8.13 3.46 10.86
CA ARG A 52 -9.60 3.37 11.04
C ARG A 52 -9.97 2.36 12.12
N ILE A 53 -9.39 1.15 12.11
CA ILE A 53 -9.61 0.13 13.15
C ILE A 53 -9.20 0.65 14.53
N ALA A 54 -8.07 1.36 14.64
CA ALA A 54 -7.63 1.94 15.89
C ALA A 54 -8.61 3.00 16.43
N ARG A 55 -9.21 3.81 15.56
CA ARG A 55 -10.27 4.77 15.93
C ARG A 55 -11.56 4.06 16.35
N LEU A 56 -12.00 3.09 15.56
CA LEU A 56 -13.17 2.23 15.84
C LEU A 56 -13.10 1.59 17.23
N ARG A 57 -11.95 0.99 17.57
CA ARG A 57 -11.74 0.35 18.88
C ARG A 57 -11.83 1.30 20.06
N LYS A 58 -11.54 2.59 19.86
CA LYS A 58 -11.58 3.59 20.92
C LYS A 58 -12.97 4.19 21.06
N TRP A 59 -13.56 4.65 19.96
CA TRP A 59 -14.85 5.36 19.94
C TRP A 59 -15.62 5.01 18.66
N PRO A 60 -16.42 3.93 18.65
CA PRO A 60 -17.16 3.49 17.48
C PRO A 60 -18.04 4.60 16.89
N GLU A 61 -18.80 5.30 17.73
CA GLU A 61 -19.75 6.35 17.33
C GLU A 61 -19.08 7.59 16.69
N LYS A 62 -17.86 7.96 17.13
CA LYS A 62 -17.10 9.10 16.58
C LYS A 62 -16.22 8.74 15.39
N SER A 63 -16.18 7.47 15.00
CA SER A 63 -15.33 7.00 13.91
C SER A 63 -15.95 7.22 12.53
N GLY A 64 -17.23 7.63 12.46
CA GLY A 64 -18.00 7.72 11.22
C GLY A 64 -18.39 6.37 10.63
N ALA A 65 -18.16 5.28 11.36
CA ALA A 65 -18.62 3.95 10.98
C ALA A 65 -20.12 3.79 11.28
N LEU A 66 -20.81 3.11 10.38
CA LEU A 66 -22.23 2.79 10.48
C LEU A 66 -22.37 1.33 10.95
N ASP A 67 -23.39 1.03 11.73
CA ASP A 67 -23.74 -0.36 12.04
C ASP A 67 -24.19 -1.04 10.75
N TRP A 68 -23.59 -2.20 10.45
CA TRP A 68 -23.93 -2.96 9.26
C TRP A 68 -25.39 -3.39 9.26
N GLN A 69 -25.96 -3.73 10.42
CA GLN A 69 -27.36 -4.11 10.52
C GLN A 69 -28.30 -2.99 10.07
N ASP A 70 -27.91 -1.73 10.30
CA ASP A 70 -28.71 -0.54 10.01
C ASP A 70 -28.63 -0.11 8.53
N VAL A 71 -27.55 -0.44 7.81
CA VAL A 71 -27.29 0.09 6.46
C VAL A 71 -27.25 -0.96 5.34
N GLN A 72 -27.31 -2.25 5.68
CA GLN A 72 -27.25 -3.35 4.70
C GLN A 72 -28.31 -3.29 3.60
N SER A 73 -29.46 -2.63 3.84
CA SER A 73 -30.54 -2.50 2.85
C SER A 73 -30.28 -1.44 1.77
N GLN A 74 -29.20 -0.65 1.90
CA GLN A 74 -28.84 0.44 1.00
C GLN A 74 -27.68 0.08 0.05
N TRP A 75 -27.17 -1.15 0.12
CA TRP A 75 -26.00 -1.64 -0.63
C TRP A 75 -26.36 -2.80 -1.57
#